data_AF-A0A6V8NWG2-F1
#
_entry.id   AF-A0A6V8NWG2-F1
#
_cell.length_a   1.000
_cell.length_b   1.000
_cell.length_c   1.000
_cell.angle_alpha   90.00
_cell.angle_beta   90.00
_cell.angle_gamma   90.00
#
_symmetry.space_group_name_H-M   'P 1'
#
loop_
_entity.id
_entity.type
_entity.pdbx_description
1 polymer ?
#
loop_
_entity_poly.entity_id
_entity_poly.type
_entity_poly.pdbx_seq_one_letter_code
_entity_poly.pdbx_strand_id
1 'polypeptide(L)'
;LISMNLIDKLTSMGIEVLTGEMLPEELLMQNYQEILKQMHWTYEKEILGAANYYLKDDQIRGLIYMSTFACGPASLVGEAILRQARKHQDKSFLALVVDEHTGEAGVMTRIEAFVDMIKRKEGAAHGN
;
A
#
# COMPACT_ATOMS: atom_id res chain seq x y z
N LEU A 1 19.43 4.51 -3.24
CA LEU A 1 17.96 4.41 -3.41
C LEU A 1 17.34 3.71 -2.20
N ILE A 2 17.72 4.16 -1.00
CA ILE A 2 17.26 3.65 0.31
C ILE A 2 15.93 4.36 0.56
N SER A 3 14.80 3.66 0.42
CA SER A 3 13.43 3.90 0.95
C SER A 3 12.89 5.34 1.20
N MET A 4 13.54 6.40 0.73
CA MET A 4 13.28 7.82 1.01
C MET A 4 12.97 8.15 2.49
N ASN A 5 13.39 7.30 3.44
CA ASN A 5 12.95 7.33 4.84
C ASN A 5 11.41 7.45 4.99
N LEU A 6 10.65 6.80 4.10
CA LEU A 6 9.18 6.85 4.08
C LEU A 6 8.57 6.46 5.42
N ILE A 7 9.09 5.39 6.04
CA ILE A 7 8.63 4.91 7.33
C ILE A 7 8.81 6.00 8.38
N ASP A 8 10.03 6.54 8.52
CA ASP A 8 10.34 7.60 9.50
C ASP A 8 9.46 8.83 9.27
N LYS A 9 9.20 9.21 8.02
CA LYS A 9 8.32 10.33 7.69
C LYS A 9 6.90 10.04 8.16
N LEU A 10 6.32 8.91 7.80
CA LEU A 10 4.96 8.54 8.21
C LEU A 10 4.86 8.49 9.75
N THR A 11 5.85 7.91 10.42
CA THR A 11 5.94 7.89 11.88
C THR A 11 6.02 9.30 12.47
N SER A 12 6.79 10.22 11.88
CA SER A 12 6.84 11.63 12.30
C SER A 12 5.51 12.37 12.14
N MET A 13 4.61 11.87 11.29
CA MET A 13 3.25 12.39 11.09
C MET A 13 2.22 11.74 12.03
N GLY A 14 2.67 10.87 12.96
CA GLY A 14 1.83 10.15 13.90
C GLY A 14 1.17 8.91 13.31
N ILE A 15 1.67 8.38 12.19
CA ILE A 15 1.13 7.20 11.53
C ILE A 15 1.95 5.96 11.93
N GLU A 16 1.27 4.95 12.45
CA GLU A 16 1.84 3.62 12.62
C GLU A 16 1.96 2.93 11.25
N VAL A 17 3.12 2.32 10.99
CA VAL A 17 3.42 1.70 9.70
C VAL A 17 3.60 0.20 9.89
N LEU A 18 2.77 -0.56 9.18
CA LEU A 18 2.88 -2.01 9.06
C LEU A 18 3.35 -2.35 7.64
N THR A 19 4.29 -3.27 7.52
CA THR A 19 4.87 -3.67 6.23
C THR A 19 4.57 -5.13 5.89
N GLY A 20 4.76 -5.50 4.62
CA GLY A 20 4.52 -6.88 4.19
C GLY A 20 5.49 -7.87 4.83
N GLU A 21 6.71 -7.42 5.11
CA GLU A 21 7.79 -8.20 5.75
C GLU A 21 7.47 -8.56 7.22
N MET A 22 6.49 -7.89 7.83
CA MET A 22 6.02 -8.22 9.18
C MET A 22 5.11 -9.45 9.21
N LEU A 23 4.65 -9.92 8.05
CA LEU A 23 3.73 -11.05 7.94
C LEU A 23 4.49 -12.36 7.69
N PRO A 24 4.09 -13.48 8.31
CA PRO A 24 4.60 -14.79 7.97
C PRO A 24 4.21 -15.17 6.54
N GLU A 25 5.09 -15.89 5.85
CA GLU A 25 4.91 -16.33 4.46
C GLU A 25 3.58 -17.06 4.24
N GLU A 26 3.14 -17.86 5.21
CA GLU A 26 1.88 -18.58 5.14
C GLU A 26 0.67 -17.63 4.96
N LEU A 27 0.63 -16.53 5.72
CA LEU A 27 -0.45 -15.54 5.59
C LEU A 27 -0.38 -14.81 4.26
N LEU A 28 0.84 -14.51 3.78
CA LEU A 28 1.05 -13.91 2.47
C LEU A 28 0.48 -14.81 1.37
N MET A 29 0.85 -16.10 1.38
CA MET A 29 0.43 -17.05 0.34
C MET A 29 -1.07 -17.33 0.37
N GLN A 30 -1.66 -17.51 1.56
CA GLN A 30 -3.11 -17.69 1.72
C GLN A 30 -3.88 -16.50 1.12
N ASN A 31 -3.48 -15.27 1.47
CA ASN A 31 -4.19 -14.08 1.02
C ASN A 31 -3.94 -13.76 -0.47
N TYR A 32 -2.79 -14.13 -1.01
CA TYR A 32 -2.51 -14.05 -2.45
C TYR A 32 -3.46 -14.95 -3.26
N GLN A 33 -3.64 -16.22 -2.82
CA GLN A 33 -4.43 -17.23 -3.54
C GLN A 33 -5.91 -16.88 -3.66
N GLU A 34 -6.43 -16.05 -2.74
CA GLU A 34 -7.79 -15.52 -2.84
C GLU A 34 -8.00 -14.54 -4.00
N ILE A 35 -6.93 -13.90 -4.49
CA ILE A 35 -7.00 -12.95 -5.59
C ILE A 35 -6.69 -13.62 -6.92
N LEU A 36 -5.60 -14.39 -6.98
CA LEU A 36 -5.10 -15.02 -8.20
C LEU A 36 -4.78 -16.49 -7.95
N LYS A 37 -5.19 -17.35 -8.90
CA LYS A 37 -4.92 -18.80 -8.83
C LYS A 37 -3.46 -19.17 -9.13
N GLN A 38 -2.79 -18.40 -9.99
CA GLN A 38 -1.43 -18.69 -10.42
C GLN A 38 -0.66 -17.43 -10.79
N MET A 39 0.60 -17.39 -10.37
CA MET A 39 1.61 -16.38 -10.65
C MET A 39 2.96 -17.07 -10.46
N HIS A 40 3.96 -16.73 -11.27
CA HIS A 40 5.26 -17.39 -11.19
C HIS A 40 6.27 -16.60 -10.35
N TRP A 41 6.04 -15.31 -10.14
CA TRP A 41 6.97 -14.45 -9.41
C TRP A 41 6.64 -14.43 -7.91
N THR A 42 7.60 -14.79 -7.06
CA THR A 42 7.41 -14.90 -5.61
C THR A 42 7.16 -13.54 -4.96
N TYR A 43 7.97 -12.53 -5.32
CA TYR A 43 7.89 -11.19 -4.75
C TYR A 43 6.53 -10.52 -4.99
N GLU A 44 5.99 -10.66 -6.19
CA GLU A 44 4.68 -10.16 -6.57
C GLU A 44 3.54 -10.86 -5.82
N LYS A 45 3.70 -12.15 -5.48
CA LYS A 45 2.74 -12.86 -4.62
C LYS A 45 2.76 -12.31 -3.21
N GLU A 46 3.95 -12.09 -2.64
CA GLU A 46 4.12 -11.55 -1.29
C GLU A 46 3.46 -10.17 -1.19
N ILE A 47 3.74 -9.28 -2.15
CA ILE A 47 3.12 -7.95 -2.22
C ILE A 47 1.60 -8.06 -2.28
N LEU A 48 1.06 -8.88 -3.20
CA LEU A 48 -0.38 -9.00 -3.39
C LEU A 48 -1.06 -9.62 -2.16
N GLY A 49 -0.41 -10.60 -1.53
CA GLY A 49 -0.85 -11.25 -0.30
C GLY A 49 -0.89 -10.31 0.89
N ALA A 50 0.19 -9.56 1.12
CA ALA A 50 0.26 -8.55 2.17
C ALA A 50 -0.82 -7.48 1.98
N ALA A 51 -0.98 -7.00 0.75
CA ALA A 51 -1.97 -5.98 0.46
C ALA A 51 -3.40 -6.49 0.72
N ASN A 52 -3.73 -7.71 0.30
CA ASN A 52 -5.04 -8.29 0.56
C ASN A 52 -5.30 -8.54 2.05
N TYR A 53 -4.27 -8.98 2.78
CA TYR A 53 -4.36 -9.20 4.23
C TYR A 53 -4.72 -7.88 4.95
N TYR A 54 -3.93 -6.83 4.75
CA TYR A 54 -4.16 -5.54 5.41
C TYR A 54 -5.43 -4.83 4.92
N LEU A 55 -5.83 -5.03 3.66
CA LEU A 55 -7.11 -4.51 3.16
C LEU A 55 -8.33 -5.13 3.85
N LYS A 56 -8.22 -6.29 4.52
CA LYS A 56 -9.31 -6.89 5.29
C LYS A 56 -9.34 -6.49 6.76
N ASP A 57 -8.25 -5.92 7.29
CA ASP A 57 -8.17 -5.54 8.71
C ASP A 57 -8.80 -4.16 8.94
N ASP A 58 -9.86 -4.08 9.74
CA ASP A 58 -10.61 -2.85 10.01
C ASP A 58 -9.79 -1.76 10.75
N GLN A 59 -8.63 -2.13 11.33
CA GLN A 59 -7.70 -1.17 11.94
C GLN A 59 -6.86 -0.42 10.89
N ILE A 60 -6.78 -0.94 9.65
CA ILE A 60 -5.99 -0.34 8.59
C ILE A 60 -6.79 0.75 7.87
N ARG A 61 -6.30 1.99 7.90
CA ARG A 61 -6.94 3.15 7.28
C ARG A 61 -6.48 3.46 5.86
N GLY A 62 -5.32 2.94 5.48
CA GLY A 62 -4.84 3.12 4.13
C GLY A 62 -3.67 2.21 3.79
N LEU A 63 -3.39 2.12 2.49
CA LEU A 63 -2.36 1.27 1.93
C LEU A 63 -1.52 2.05 0.93
N ILE A 64 -0.19 1.96 1.08
CA ILE A 64 0.78 2.49 0.12
C ILE A 64 1.41 1.30 -0.59
N TYR A 65 1.25 1.23 -1.92
CA TYR A 65 1.98 0.30 -2.77
C TYR A 65 3.14 1.03 -3.42
N MET A 66 4.34 0.47 -3.35
CA MET A 66 5.55 1.06 -3.93
C MET A 66 6.15 0.14 -4.98
N SER A 67 6.53 0.70 -6.12
CA SER A 67 7.22 0.00 -7.20
C SER A 67 8.34 0.87 -7.77
N THR A 68 9.39 0.26 -8.31
CA THR A 68 10.42 0.96 -9.10
C THR A 68 10.18 0.91 -10.60
N PHE A 69 9.15 0.17 -11.02
CA PHE A 69 8.79 -0.01 -12.43
C PHE A 69 7.30 0.21 -12.63
N ALA A 70 6.95 1.07 -13.60
CA ALA A 70 5.57 1.31 -14.00
C ALA A 70 5.02 0.25 -14.99
N CYS A 71 5.86 -0.69 -15.46
CA CYS A 71 5.49 -1.70 -16.44
C CYS A 71 5.88 -3.12 -15.98
N GLY A 72 5.28 -4.12 -16.63
CA GLY A 72 5.57 -5.54 -16.36
C GLY A 72 4.73 -6.14 -15.23
N PRO A 73 5.24 -7.15 -14.52
CA PRO A 73 4.51 -7.82 -13.44
C PRO A 73 4.04 -6.86 -12.34
N ALA A 74 4.87 -5.87 -11.98
CA ALA A 74 4.56 -4.88 -10.96
C ALA A 74 3.33 -4.00 -11.29
N SER A 75 3.06 -3.72 -12.57
CA SER A 75 1.86 -2.96 -12.96
C SER A 75 0.58 -3.81 -12.84
N LEU A 76 0.67 -5.11 -13.14
CA LEU A 76 -0.44 -6.06 -12.94
C LEU A 76 -0.77 -6.20 -11.46
N VAL A 77 0.25 -6.29 -10.60
CA VAL A 77 0.07 -6.34 -9.14
C VAL A 77 -0.54 -5.04 -8.62
N GLY A 78 -0.02 -3.88 -9.03
CA GLY A 78 -0.55 -2.58 -8.63
C GLY A 78 -2.03 -2.42 -8.99
N GLU A 79 -2.42 -2.82 -10.21
CA GLU A 79 -3.82 -2.79 -10.64
C GLU A 79 -4.69 -3.80 -9.86
N ALA A 80 -4.16 -5.00 -9.59
CA ALA A 80 -4.87 -5.99 -8.78
C ALA A 80 -5.13 -5.47 -7.36
N ILE A 81 -4.15 -4.82 -6.73
CA ILE A 81 -4.29 -4.20 -5.40
C ILE A 81 -5.29 -3.06 -5.45
N LEU A 82 -5.18 -2.16 -6.44
CA LEU A 82 -6.13 -1.05 -6.61
C LEU A 82 -7.57 -1.57 -6.70
N ARG A 83 -7.80 -2.66 -7.46
CA ARG A 83 -9.12 -3.28 -7.57
C ARG A 83 -9.62 -3.85 -6.25
N GLN A 84 -8.74 -4.42 -5.43
CA GLN A 84 -9.13 -4.87 -4.09
C GLN A 84 -9.42 -3.67 -3.17
N ALA A 85 -8.55 -2.66 -3.14
CA ALA A 85 -8.71 -1.49 -2.30
C ALA A 85 -10.05 -0.76 -2.57
N ARG A 86 -10.49 -0.71 -3.83
CA ARG A 86 -11.81 -0.13 -4.21
C ARG A 86 -13.01 -0.85 -3.59
N LYS A 87 -12.86 -2.09 -3.11
CA LYS A 87 -13.92 -2.80 -2.37
C LYS A 87 -14.05 -2.31 -0.93
N HIS A 88 -13.06 -1.60 -0.40
CA HIS A 88 -13.00 -1.08 0.96
C HIS A 88 -13.08 0.46 0.92
N GLN A 89 -14.30 1.00 0.91
CA GLN A 89 -14.54 2.44 0.68
C GLN A 89 -13.93 3.34 1.78
N ASP A 90 -13.79 2.80 2.98
CA ASP A 90 -13.20 3.43 4.15
C ASP A 90 -11.68 3.59 4.02
N LYS A 91 -11.01 2.78 3.19
CA LYS A 91 -9.55 2.76 3.08
C LYS A 91 -9.05 3.69 1.97
N SER A 92 -7.95 4.40 2.24
CA SER A 92 -7.24 5.20 1.23
C SER A 92 -6.16 4.37 0.56
N PHE A 93 -5.92 4.55 -0.73
CA PHE A 93 -4.88 3.83 -1.47
C PHE A 93 -3.98 4.78 -2.24
N LEU A 94 -2.66 4.56 -2.18
CA LEU A 94 -1.64 5.31 -2.90
C LEU A 94 -0.67 4.35 -3.58
N ALA A 95 -0.52 4.46 -4.90
CA ALA A 95 0.54 3.79 -5.65
C ALA A 95 1.68 4.77 -5.93
N LEU A 96 2.87 4.49 -5.41
CA LEU A 96 4.10 5.24 -5.64
C LEU A 96 4.99 4.46 -6.62
N VAL A 97 5.38 5.13 -7.71
CA VAL A 97 6.44 4.63 -8.59
C VAL A 97 7.65 5.53 -8.33
N VAL A 98 8.79 4.92 -7.95
CA VAL A 98 10.03 5.64 -7.61
C VAL A 98 11.15 5.13 -8.48
N ASP A 99 11.70 6.01 -9.31
CA ASP A 99 12.90 5.78 -10.12
C ASP A 99 13.97 6.84 -9.81
N GLU A 100 15.15 6.72 -10.42
CA GLU A 100 16.27 7.65 -10.23
C GLU A 100 15.94 9.10 -10.63
N HIS A 101 14.94 9.31 -11.50
CA HIS A 101 14.49 10.62 -11.95
C HIS A 101 13.34 11.18 -11.10
N THR A 102 12.83 10.40 -10.15
CA THR A 102 11.70 10.80 -9.32
C THR A 102 12.13 11.85 -8.31
N GLY A 103 11.61 13.07 -8.48
CA GLY A 103 11.90 14.19 -7.58
C GLY A 103 11.33 13.95 -6.17
N GLU A 104 12.19 14.05 -5.16
CA GLU A 104 11.85 13.79 -3.76
C GLU A 104 10.64 14.62 -3.29
N ALA A 105 10.66 15.93 -3.55
CA ALA A 105 9.58 16.83 -3.17
C ALA A 105 8.20 16.38 -3.69
N GLY A 106 8.12 15.84 -4.91
CA GLY A 106 6.85 15.38 -5.49
C GLY A 106 6.30 14.13 -4.80
N VAL A 107 7.18 13.20 -4.39
CA VAL A 107 6.79 12.03 -3.59
C VAL A 107 6.28 12.47 -2.21
N MET A 108 6.98 13.42 -1.59
CA MET A 108 6.61 13.96 -0.28
C MET A 108 5.24 14.61 -0.29
N THR A 109 4.94 15.48 -1.25
CA THR A 109 3.61 16.10 -1.38
C THR A 109 2.50 15.05 -1.52
N ARG A 110 2.76 13.95 -2.24
CA ARG A 110 1.77 12.88 -2.41
C ARG A 110 1.53 12.09 -1.13
N ILE A 111 2.58 11.83 -0.35
CA ILE A 111 2.46 11.19 0.97
C ILE A 111 1.67 12.09 1.93
N GLU A 112 1.97 13.39 1.94
CA GLU A 112 1.27 14.37 2.77
C GLU A 112 -0.22 14.43 2.40
N ALA A 113 -0.54 14.54 1.12
CA ALA A 113 -1.91 14.51 0.64
C ALA A 113 -2.64 13.21 0.98
N PHE A 114 -1.94 12.07 0.94
CA PHE A 114 -2.50 10.77 1.31
C PHE A 114 -2.86 10.69 2.79
N VAL A 115 -1.96 11.16 3.67
CA VAL A 115 -2.24 11.23 5.12
C VAL A 115 -3.42 12.17 5.41
N ASP A 116 -3.50 13.31 4.72
CA ASP A 116 -4.63 14.23 4.84
C ASP A 116 -5.95 13.61 4.37
N MET A 117 -5.93 12.74 3.36
CA MET A 117 -7.12 11.97 2.94
C MET A 117 -7.58 11.00 4.03
N ILE A 118 -6.65 10.29 4.68
CA ILE A 118 -6.98 9.40 5.80
C ILE A 118 -7.63 10.18 6.94
N LYS A 119 -6.98 11.24 7.42
CA LYS A 119 -7.47 12.06 8.55
C LYS A 119 -8.85 12.66 8.28
N ARG A 120 -9.13 13.08 7.04
CA ARG A 120 -10.45 13.60 6.64
C ARG A 120 -11.54 12.53 6.69
N LYS A 121 -11.26 11.30 6.26
CA LYS A 121 -12.23 10.19 6.35
C LYS A 121 -12.54 9.86 7.81
N GLU A 122 -11.55 9.89 8.69
CA GLU A 122 -11.75 9.66 10.13
C GLU A 122 -12.54 10.77 10.79
N GLY A 123 -12.22 12.03 10.50
CA GLY A 123 -12.95 13.19 11.02
C GLY A 123 -14.41 13.23 10.54
N ALA A 124 -14.68 12.83 9.29
CA ALA A 124 -16.03 12.71 8.77
C ALA A 124 -16.84 11.58 9.43
N ALA A 125 -16.19 10.50 9.87
CA ALA A 125 -16.83 9.39 10.57
C ALA A 125 -17.19 9.71 12.04
N HIS A 126 -16.49 10.66 12.67
CA HIS A 126 -16.75 11.11 14.06
C HIS A 126 -17.68 12.33 14.16
N GLY A 127 -18.16 12.84 13.01
CA GLY A 127 -18.99 14.05 12.92
C GLY A 127 -20.50 13.82 12.82
N ASN A 128 -21.00 12.63 13.15
CA ASN A 128 -22.43 12.28 13.18
C ASN A 128 -22.86 11.76 14.56
#